data_AF-A0A7W1SZW9-F1
#
_entry.id   AF-A0A7W1SZW9-F1
#
_cell.length_a   1.000
_cell.length_b   1.000
_cell.length_c   1.000
_cell.angle_alpha   90.00
_cell.angle_beta   90.00
_cell.angle_gamma   90.00
#
_symmetry.space_group_name_H-M   'P 1'
#
loop_
_entity.id
_entity.type
_entity.pdbx_description
1 polymer ?
#
loop_
_entity_poly.entity_id
_entity_poly.type
_entity_poly.pdbx_seq_one_letter_code
_entity_poly.pdbx_strand_id
1 'polypeptide(L)'
;MGSRGASLARAPYRLQCPFIVPRKLSHYDPSGRARMVDVSGKAMTRRTAEASGFVVLRPDVLRALPQNPKGDALETARLAGIMAAKRTADLIPLCHPLPLSHVDVNLRLHPDGVSITAQVSTTAGTGVEMEALTAVSV
;
A
#
# COMPACT_ATOMS: atom_id res chain seq x y z
N MET A 1 -34.61 11.88 35.40
CA MET A 1 -33.59 12.72 34.73
C MET A 1 -32.23 12.25 35.21
N GLY A 2 -31.43 11.45 34.51
CA GLY A 2 -31.37 11.18 33.09
C GLY A 2 -30.07 11.72 32.50
N SER A 3 -28.92 11.14 32.84
CA SER A 3 -27.70 11.23 32.03
C SER A 3 -26.77 10.07 32.35
N ARG A 4 -26.89 9.02 31.53
CA ARG A 4 -25.98 7.88 31.48
C ARG A 4 -24.66 8.38 30.88
N GLY A 5 -23.61 8.50 31.69
CA GLY A 5 -22.25 8.71 31.20
C GLY A 5 -21.80 7.44 30.48
N ALA A 6 -21.63 7.53 29.16
CA ALA A 6 -21.22 6.43 28.31
C ALA A 6 -19.81 5.93 28.72
N SER A 7 -19.78 4.68 29.18
CA SER A 7 -18.56 3.88 29.32
C SER A 7 -17.93 3.72 27.93
N LEU A 8 -16.84 4.44 27.67
CA LEU A 8 -16.00 4.23 26.50
C LEU A 8 -15.25 2.91 26.70
N ALA A 9 -15.79 1.85 26.11
CA ALA A 9 -15.13 0.56 25.99
C ALA A 9 -13.75 0.77 25.32
N ARG A 10 -12.68 0.47 26.07
CA ARG A 10 -11.31 0.48 25.59
C ARG A 10 -11.16 -0.57 24.49
N ALA A 11 -10.81 -0.14 23.28
CA ALA A 11 -10.39 -1.03 22.21
C ALA A 11 -9.13 -1.83 22.64
N PRO A 12 -9.01 -3.13 22.29
CA PRO A 12 -7.98 -4.03 22.83
C PRO A 12 -6.60 -3.87 22.20
N TYR A 13 -6.42 -3.01 21.20
CA TYR A 13 -5.13 -2.84 20.54
C TYR A 13 -4.37 -1.65 21.14
N ARG A 14 -3.51 -1.94 22.13
CA ARG A 14 -2.39 -1.05 22.46
C ARG A 14 -1.43 -1.06 21.26
N LEU A 15 -1.48 0.00 20.46
CA LEU A 15 -0.39 0.34 19.55
C LEU A 15 0.79 0.82 20.39
N GLN A 16 1.57 -0.12 20.95
CA GLN A 16 2.87 0.13 21.54
C GLN A 16 3.95 -0.01 20.46
N CYS A 17 3.84 0.79 19.40
CA CYS A 17 4.99 1.15 18.60
C CYS A 17 5.40 2.55 19.05
N PRO A 18 6.66 2.78 19.48
CA PRO A 18 7.15 4.14 19.61
C PRO A 18 7.15 4.73 18.20
N PHE A 19 6.13 5.52 17.88
CA PHE A 19 6.10 6.29 16.65
C PHE A 19 7.21 7.34 16.80
N ILE A 20 8.42 6.98 16.38
CA ILE A 20 9.50 7.94 16.19
C ILE A 20 9.07 8.76 14.98
N VAL A 21 8.25 9.79 15.22
CA VAL A 21 8.05 10.83 14.23
C VAL A 21 9.44 11.43 14.04
N PRO A 22 10.05 11.38 12.83
CA PRO A 22 11.21 12.21 12.58
C PRO A 22 10.83 13.65 12.96
N ARG A 23 11.68 14.35 13.72
CA ARG A 23 11.41 15.72 14.23
C ARG A 23 11.01 16.74 13.14
N LYS A 24 11.10 16.36 11.86
CA LYS A 24 10.69 17.14 10.69
C LYS A 24 10.09 16.21 9.63
N LEU A 25 8.82 16.41 9.29
CA LEU A 25 8.17 15.73 8.16
C LEU A 25 8.76 16.28 6.85
N SER A 26 9.26 15.42 5.98
CA SER A 26 9.93 15.83 4.73
C SER A 26 8.98 16.48 3.72
N HIS A 27 7.72 16.06 3.70
CA HIS A 27 6.67 16.58 2.82
C HIS A 27 6.03 17.88 3.32
N TYR A 28 6.55 18.49 4.38
CA TYR A 28 6.08 19.78 4.89
C TYR A 28 7.19 20.82 4.81
N ASP A 29 6.83 22.05 4.45
CA ASP A 29 7.72 23.19 4.54
C ASP A 29 7.72 23.80 5.96
N PRO A 30 8.59 24.80 6.26
CA PRO A 30 8.62 25.44 7.57
C PRO A 30 7.33 26.15 7.99
N SER A 31 6.43 26.46 7.05
CA SER A 31 5.11 27.05 7.32
C SER A 31 4.02 26.01 7.56
N GLY A 32 4.35 24.71 7.46
CA GLY A 32 3.39 23.62 7.60
C GLY A 32 2.58 23.34 6.34
N ARG A 33 2.99 23.86 5.18
CA ARG A 33 2.35 23.55 3.90
C ARG A 33 2.95 22.28 3.30
N ALA A 34 2.07 21.41 2.81
CA ALA A 34 2.47 20.19 2.14
C ALA A 34 3.17 20.50 0.80
N ARG A 35 4.29 19.84 0.53
CA ARG A 35 5.09 20.01 -0.69
C ARG A 35 5.74 18.70 -1.13
N MET A 36 5.92 18.56 -2.44
CA MET A 36 6.76 17.52 -3.00
C MET A 36 8.23 17.81 -2.65
N VAL A 37 8.96 16.77 -2.27
CA VAL A 37 10.39 16.90 -1.92
C VAL A 37 11.20 17.02 -3.21
N ASP A 38 12.10 17.98 -3.31
CA ASP A 38 13.05 18.05 -4.43
C ASP A 38 14.09 16.92 -4.31
N VAL A 39 14.21 16.12 -5.38
CA VAL A 39 15.12 14.96 -5.47
C VAL A 39 16.18 15.13 -6.55
N SER A 40 16.26 16.28 -7.22
CA SER A 40 17.19 16.55 -8.33
C SER A 40 18.66 16.38 -7.96
N GLY A 41 19.04 16.76 -6.73
CA GLY A 41 20.41 16.61 -6.23
C GLY A 41 20.75 15.21 -5.68
N LYS A 42 19.83 14.25 -5.72
CA LYS A 42 20.06 12.89 -5.20
C LYS A 42 20.62 11.97 -6.29
N ALA A 43 21.57 11.11 -5.92
CA ALA A 43 22.12 10.10 -6.83
C ALA A 43 21.03 9.12 -7.29
N MET A 44 21.07 8.76 -8.58
CA MET A 44 20.24 7.69 -9.13
C MET A 44 20.82 6.34 -8.72
N THR A 45 20.06 5.57 -7.97
CA THR A 45 20.47 4.24 -7.50
C THR A 45 19.37 3.23 -7.80
N ARG A 46 19.74 1.96 -8.01
CA ARG A 46 18.75 0.88 -8.06
C ARG A 46 18.06 0.76 -6.72
N ARG A 47 16.73 0.76 -6.71
CA ARG A 47 15.88 0.70 -5.52
C ARG A 47 14.82 -0.35 -5.75
N THR A 48 14.52 -1.08 -4.68
CA THR A 48 13.47 -2.10 -4.65
C THR A 48 12.68 -1.92 -3.37
N ALA A 49 11.37 -2.07 -3.45
CA ALA A 49 10.49 -2.14 -2.29
C ALA A 49 9.58 -3.36 -2.44
N GLU A 50 9.23 -3.94 -1.30
CA GLU A 50 8.26 -5.02 -1.20
C GLU A 50 7.18 -4.62 -0.19
N ALA A 51 5.92 -4.85 -0.56
CA ALA A 51 4.78 -4.65 0.30
C ALA A 51 3.93 -5.92 0.30
N SER A 52 3.18 -6.13 1.38
CA SER A 52 2.23 -7.23 1.50
C SER A 52 0.92 -6.81 2.14
N GLY A 53 -0.13 -7.56 1.82
CA GLY A 53 -1.49 -7.35 2.31
C GLY A 53 -2.25 -8.66 2.36
N PHE A 54 -3.39 -8.65 3.04
CA PHE A 54 -4.23 -9.83 3.18
C PHE A 54 -5.70 -9.46 3.05
N VAL A 55 -6.41 -10.18 2.18
CA VAL A 55 -7.86 -10.05 2.02
C VAL A 55 -8.51 -11.21 2.74
N VAL A 56 -9.12 -10.92 3.90
CA VAL A 56 -9.91 -11.91 4.65
C VAL A 56 -11.18 -12.22 3.88
N LEU A 57 -11.42 -13.49 3.59
CA LEU A 57 -12.60 -13.95 2.87
C LEU A 57 -13.35 -15.00 3.67
N ARG A 58 -14.66 -15.05 3.47
CA ARG A 58 -15.47 -16.12 4.03
C ARG A 58 -15.15 -17.44 3.30
N PRO A 59 -15.26 -18.61 3.97
CA PRO A 59 -14.97 -19.90 3.36
C PRO A 59 -15.83 -20.23 2.12
N ASP A 60 -17.08 -19.76 2.06
CA ASP A 60 -17.95 -19.93 0.88
C ASP A 60 -17.43 -19.17 -0.35
N VAL A 61 -16.87 -17.98 -0.14
CA VAL A 61 -16.27 -17.17 -1.22
C VAL A 61 -15.01 -17.83 -1.76
N LEU A 62 -14.13 -18.32 -0.88
CA LEU A 62 -12.90 -19.02 -1.27
C LEU A 62 -13.20 -20.25 -2.13
N ARG A 63 -14.22 -21.05 -1.76
CA ARG A 63 -14.64 -22.21 -2.56
C ARG A 63 -15.21 -21.84 -3.93
N ALA A 64 -15.80 -20.65 -4.06
CA ALA A 64 -16.40 -20.18 -5.29
C ALA A 64 -15.39 -19.57 -6.28
N LEU A 65 -14.19 -19.15 -5.82
CA LEU A 65 -13.19 -18.49 -6.68
C LEU A 65 -12.83 -19.26 -7.96
N PRO A 66 -12.61 -20.59 -7.93
CA PRO A 66 -12.28 -21.34 -9.16
C PRO A 66 -13.42 -21.41 -10.18
N GLN A 67 -14.67 -21.20 -9.76
CA GLN A 67 -15.88 -21.29 -10.58
C GLN A 67 -16.55 -19.92 -10.74
N ASN A 68 -15.79 -18.84 -10.56
CA ASN A 68 -16.34 -17.50 -10.58
C ASN A 68 -16.89 -17.16 -11.99
N PRO A 69 -18.19 -16.81 -12.12
CA PRO A 69 -18.79 -16.48 -13.42
C PRO A 69 -18.20 -15.20 -14.04
N LYS A 70 -17.44 -14.40 -13.27
CA LYS A 70 -16.74 -13.20 -13.74
C LYS A 70 -15.33 -13.48 -14.27
N GLY A 71 -14.88 -14.74 -14.27
CA GLY A 71 -13.54 -15.13 -14.69
C GLY A 71 -12.53 -15.22 -13.53
N ASP A 72 -11.24 -15.29 -13.87
CA ASP A 72 -10.16 -15.43 -12.90
C ASP A 72 -9.95 -14.13 -12.10
N ALA A 73 -10.46 -14.13 -10.87
CA ALA A 73 -10.35 -12.99 -9.97
C ALA A 73 -8.90 -12.73 -9.52
N LEU A 74 -8.07 -13.77 -9.37
CA LEU A 74 -6.69 -13.61 -8.91
C LEU A 74 -5.82 -13.02 -10.00
N GLU A 75 -5.97 -13.49 -11.24
CA GLU A 75 -5.24 -12.91 -12.37
C GLU A 75 -5.70 -11.48 -12.67
N THR A 76 -7.00 -11.21 -12.55
CA THR A 76 -7.53 -9.85 -12.67
C THR A 76 -6.94 -8.92 -11.62
N ALA A 77 -6.90 -9.36 -10.34
CA ALA A 77 -6.29 -8.60 -9.26
C ALA A 77 -4.77 -8.39 -9.49
N ARG A 78 -4.07 -9.40 -9.99
CA ARG A 78 -2.65 -9.31 -10.33
C ARG A 78 -2.37 -8.21 -11.36
N LEU A 79 -3.16 -8.17 -12.44
CA LEU A 79 -3.05 -7.14 -13.48
C LEU A 79 -3.43 -5.75 -12.96
N ALA A 80 -4.47 -5.67 -12.11
CA ALA A 80 -4.90 -4.43 -11.48
C ALA A 80 -3.78 -3.84 -10.61
N GLY A 81 -3.14 -4.64 -9.76
CA GLY A 81 -2.01 -4.22 -8.93
C GLY A 81 -0.82 -3.71 -9.77
N ILE A 82 -0.49 -4.38 -10.88
CA ILE A 82 0.57 -3.91 -11.80
C ILE A 82 0.21 -2.56 -12.43
N MET A 83 -1.05 -2.39 -12.85
CA MET A 83 -1.51 -1.13 -13.41
C MET A 83 -1.53 -0.01 -12.37
N ALA A 84 -1.92 -0.33 -11.14
CA ALA A 84 -1.96 0.60 -10.02
C ALA A 84 -0.57 1.11 -9.64
N ALA A 85 0.43 0.22 -9.57
CA ALA A 85 1.83 0.60 -9.32
C ALA A 85 2.30 1.71 -10.28
N LYS A 86 1.99 1.58 -11.57
CA LYS A 86 2.35 2.56 -12.61
C LYS A 86 1.60 3.89 -12.50
N ARG A 87 0.44 3.90 -11.83
CA ARG A 87 -0.42 5.08 -11.64
C ARG A 87 -0.30 5.68 -10.24
N THR A 88 0.67 5.24 -9.44
CA THR A 88 0.83 5.72 -8.05
C THR A 88 0.94 7.23 -7.95
N ALA A 89 1.71 7.88 -8.83
CA ALA A 89 1.84 9.34 -8.84
C ALA A 89 0.55 10.08 -9.26
N ASP A 90 -0.38 9.42 -9.96
CA ASP A 90 -1.70 9.97 -10.28
C ASP A 90 -2.64 9.91 -9.06
N LEU A 91 -2.43 8.93 -8.17
CA LEU A 91 -3.26 8.68 -7.01
C LEU A 91 -2.76 9.39 -5.74
N ILE A 92 -1.45 9.52 -5.58
CA ILE A 92 -0.82 10.03 -4.37
C ILE A 92 -0.18 11.40 -4.66
N PRO A 93 -0.77 12.52 -4.18
CA PRO A 93 -0.49 13.86 -4.70
C PRO A 93 0.97 14.34 -4.66
N LEU A 94 1.79 13.80 -3.75
CA LEU A 94 3.19 14.22 -3.55
C LEU A 94 4.21 13.17 -3.98
N CYS A 95 3.76 12.04 -4.55
CA CYS A 95 4.66 11.07 -5.15
C CYS A 95 5.25 11.61 -6.45
N HIS A 96 6.53 11.34 -6.66
CA HIS A 96 7.17 11.61 -7.94
C HIS A 96 6.69 10.59 -8.99
N PRO A 97 6.53 11.00 -10.27
CA PRO A 97 6.42 10.03 -11.34
C PRO A 97 7.75 9.31 -11.50
N LEU A 98 7.75 7.97 -11.40
CA LEU A 98 8.95 7.14 -11.45
C LEU A 98 8.94 6.19 -12.66
N PRO A 99 10.07 6.05 -13.39
CA PRO A 99 10.21 5.04 -14.43
C PRO A 99 10.41 3.67 -13.77
N LEU A 100 9.32 2.91 -13.59
CA LEU A 100 9.40 1.58 -12.99
C LEU A 100 10.10 0.61 -13.95
N SER A 101 11.11 -0.07 -13.45
CA SER A 101 11.87 -1.07 -14.21
C SER A 101 11.26 -2.46 -14.10
N HIS A 102 10.61 -2.76 -12.97
CA HIS A 102 9.95 -4.04 -12.73
C HIS A 102 8.82 -3.88 -11.71
N VAL A 103 7.73 -4.60 -11.94
CA VAL A 103 6.61 -4.75 -11.00
C VAL A 103 6.19 -6.21 -11.06
N ASP A 104 6.29 -6.91 -9.93
CA ASP A 104 5.75 -8.25 -9.74
C ASP A 104 4.68 -8.23 -8.65
N VAL A 105 3.58 -8.94 -8.88
CA VAL A 105 2.47 -9.07 -7.94
C VAL A 105 2.12 -10.54 -7.84
N ASN A 106 2.14 -11.08 -6.62
CA ASN A 106 1.84 -12.46 -6.31
C ASN A 106 0.62 -12.54 -5.40
N LEU A 107 -0.32 -13.40 -5.75
CA LEU A 107 -1.49 -13.72 -4.92
C LEU A 107 -1.43 -15.20 -4.54
N ARG A 108 -1.65 -15.51 -3.27
CA ARG A 108 -1.74 -16.89 -2.78
C ARG A 108 -2.99 -17.08 -1.96
N LEU A 109 -3.71 -18.16 -2.24
CA LEU A 109 -4.88 -18.57 -1.47
C LEU A 109 -4.45 -19.19 -0.15
N HIS A 110 -5.17 -18.83 0.90
CA HIS A 110 -5.08 -19.38 2.24
C HIS A 110 -6.48 -19.81 2.71
N PRO A 111 -6.60 -20.66 3.75
CA PRO A 111 -7.89 -21.09 4.27
C PRO A 111 -8.82 -19.96 4.73
N ASP A 112 -8.25 -18.80 5.08
CA ASP A 112 -8.91 -17.62 5.64
C ASP A 112 -8.91 -16.41 4.68
N GLY A 113 -8.33 -16.51 3.49
CA GLY A 113 -8.25 -15.39 2.57
C GLY A 113 -7.24 -15.51 1.44
N VAL A 114 -6.77 -14.36 0.98
CA VAL A 114 -5.74 -14.24 -0.07
C VAL A 114 -4.62 -13.35 0.45
N SER A 115 -3.39 -13.85 0.46
CA SER A 115 -2.21 -13.00 0.69
C SER A 115 -1.76 -12.40 -0.63
N ILE A 116 -1.41 -11.12 -0.60
CA ILE A 116 -0.91 -10.36 -1.74
C ILE A 116 0.49 -9.87 -1.38
N THR A 117 1.45 -10.04 -2.29
CA THR A 117 2.79 -9.46 -2.18
C THR A 117 3.10 -8.75 -3.49
N ALA A 118 3.61 -7.52 -3.41
CA ALA A 118 4.10 -6.79 -4.58
C ALA A 118 5.54 -6.36 -4.39
N GLN A 119 6.39 -6.63 -5.39
CA GLN A 119 7.76 -6.17 -5.44
C GLN A 119 7.94 -5.22 -6.62
N VAL A 120 8.42 -4.01 -6.34
CA VAL A 120 8.62 -2.95 -7.33
C VAL A 120 10.07 -2.53 -7.34
N SER A 121 10.63 -2.29 -8.53
CA SER A 121 12.00 -1.80 -8.70
C SER A 121 12.09 -0.63 -9.67
N THR A 122 13.02 0.28 -9.41
CA THR A 122 13.38 1.42 -10.27
C THR A 122 14.85 1.77 -10.13
N THR A 123 15.34 2.68 -10.98
CA THR A 123 16.58 3.43 -10.77
C THR A 123 16.23 4.91 -10.68
N ALA A 124 16.20 5.47 -9.46
CA ALA A 124 15.73 6.84 -9.20
C ALA A 124 16.35 7.45 -7.93
N GLY A 125 16.10 8.75 -7.73
CA GLY A 125 16.55 9.52 -6.56
C GLY A 125 15.67 9.35 -5.32
N THR A 126 14.57 8.60 -5.43
CA THR A 126 13.63 8.30 -4.35
C THR A 126 13.20 6.83 -4.40
N GLY A 127 12.69 6.33 -3.28
CA GLY A 127 12.19 4.96 -3.15
C GLY A 127 10.91 4.70 -3.94
N VAL A 128 10.50 3.42 -3.94
CA VAL A 128 9.29 2.90 -4.61
C VAL A 128 8.33 2.21 -3.63
N GLU A 129 8.39 2.63 -2.36
CA GLU A 129 7.57 2.06 -1.28
C GLU A 129 6.08 2.29 -1.57
N MET A 130 5.76 3.47 -2.10
CA MET A 130 4.38 3.87 -2.39
C MET A 130 3.82 3.07 -3.58
N GLU A 131 4.63 2.76 -4.58
CA GLU A 131 4.22 1.94 -5.71
C GLU A 131 3.93 0.49 -5.28
N ALA A 132 4.77 -0.08 -4.41
CA ALA A 132 4.53 -1.42 -3.86
C ALA A 132 3.26 -1.46 -3.01
N LEU A 133 3.05 -0.47 -2.12
CA LEU A 133 1.84 -0.36 -1.30
C LEU A 133 0.58 -0.16 -2.14
N THR A 134 0.66 0.66 -3.18
CA THR A 134 -0.47 0.92 -4.10
C THR A 134 -0.82 -0.33 -4.89
N ALA A 135 0.19 -1.10 -5.35
CA ALA A 135 -0.02 -2.36 -6.05
C ALA A 135 -0.71 -3.42 -5.18
N VAL A 136 -0.42 -3.46 -3.88
CA VAL A 136 -1.09 -4.37 -2.93
C VAL A 136 -2.52 -3.91 -2.61
N SER A 137 -2.76 -2.60 -2.63
CA SER A 137 -4.03 -2.01 -2.16
C SER A 137 -5.15 -2.07 -3.20
N VAL A 138 -4.81 -2.16 -4.49
CA VAL A 138 -5.76 -2.18 -5.62
C VAL A 138 -5.89 -3.59 -6.16
#